data_AF-A0A7V4N294-F1
#
_entry.id   AF-A0A7V4N294-F1
#
_cell.length_a   1.000
_cell.length_b   1.000
_cell.length_c   1.000
_cell.angle_alpha   90.00
_cell.angle_beta   90.00
_cell.angle_gamma   90.00
#
_symmetry.space_group_name_H-M   'P 1'
#
loop_
_entity.id
_entity.type
_entity.pdbx_description
1 polymer ?
#
loop_
_entity_poly.entity_id
_entity_poly.type
_entity_poly.pdbx_seq_one_letter_code
_entity_poly.pdbx_strand_id
1 'polypeptide(L)'
;MLTIDNFNFSGRKAIVRVDFNVPLDKKTFAVTDDTRIRGALPTIKKILNDGGAVILMSHLGRPDGKPQEKYSLKHVVPAVEKLLGKPVKFAPDCMGEATKKMADELKPGEVLLLENLRFYEEEEGKPYHLGEDATEEQKKEAKAKVKESQKNFVKQLASYADCYVNDAFGTAHRAHASTALIAAHFPNASM
;
A
#
# COMPACT_ATOMS: atom_id res chain seq x y z
N MET A 1 16.40 17.57 -4.56
CA MET A 1 15.20 16.73 -4.37
C MET A 1 15.69 15.31 -4.21
N LEU A 2 15.28 14.60 -3.15
CA LEU A 2 15.63 13.20 -2.98
C LEU A 2 14.91 12.39 -4.06
N THR A 3 15.62 11.50 -4.75
CA THR A 3 15.02 10.59 -5.73
C THR A 3 15.46 9.17 -5.41
N ILE A 4 14.70 8.18 -5.86
CA ILE A 4 15.05 6.79 -5.61
C ILE A 4 16.45 6.42 -6.14
N ASP A 5 16.88 7.02 -7.24
CA ASP A 5 18.17 6.74 -7.86
C ASP A 5 19.37 7.20 -7.01
N ASN A 6 19.18 8.24 -6.19
CA ASN A 6 20.25 8.82 -5.36
C ASN A 6 20.15 8.44 -3.87
N PHE A 7 19.19 7.60 -3.50
CA PHE A 7 19.03 7.08 -2.16
C PHE A 7 19.65 5.67 -2.02
N ASN A 8 20.28 5.40 -0.87
CA ASN A 8 20.86 4.09 -0.56
C ASN A 8 19.94 3.34 0.40
N PHE A 9 19.43 2.19 -0.05
CA PHE A 9 18.53 1.34 0.73
C PHE A 9 19.23 0.25 1.56
N SER A 10 20.57 0.19 1.58
CA SER A 10 21.30 -0.85 2.31
C SER A 10 20.91 -0.92 3.79
N GLY A 11 20.45 -2.10 4.23
CA GLY A 11 20.01 -2.33 5.61
C GLY A 11 18.71 -1.64 6.01
N ARG A 12 17.99 -1.02 5.07
CA ARG A 12 16.73 -0.31 5.31
C ARG A 12 15.52 -1.10 4.81
N LYS A 13 14.40 -0.91 5.48
CA LYS A 13 13.07 -1.29 4.99
C LYS A 13 12.45 -0.09 4.29
N ALA A 14 12.00 -0.27 3.05
CA ALA A 14 11.30 0.74 2.28
C ALA A 14 9.83 0.36 2.14
N ILE A 15 8.91 1.22 2.58
CA ILE A 15 7.49 1.09 2.24
C ILE A 15 7.21 1.81 0.93
N VAL A 16 6.69 1.08 -0.05
CA VAL A 16 6.54 1.54 -1.43
C VAL A 16 5.06 1.54 -1.79
N ARG A 17 4.54 2.72 -2.14
CA ARG A 17 3.21 2.86 -2.71
C ARG A 17 3.27 2.54 -4.20
N VAL A 18 2.60 1.47 -4.63
CA VAL A 18 2.53 1.05 -6.03
C VAL A 18 1.08 1.02 -6.52
N ASP A 19 0.88 1.08 -7.84
CA ASP A 19 -0.43 0.90 -8.45
C ASP A 19 -0.60 -0.54 -8.97
N PHE A 20 -1.01 -1.48 -8.11
CA PHE A 20 -1.43 -2.82 -8.53
C PHE A 20 -2.95 -2.94 -8.69
N ASN A 21 -3.64 -1.86 -9.05
CA ASN A 21 -5.03 -1.95 -9.45
C ASN A 21 -5.10 -2.47 -10.90
N VAL A 22 -4.94 -3.79 -11.05
CA VAL A 22 -4.87 -4.50 -12.33
C VAL A 22 -6.19 -5.21 -12.64
N PRO A 23 -6.54 -5.42 -13.92
CA PRO A 23 -7.68 -6.24 -14.27
C PRO A 23 -7.42 -7.71 -13.92
N LEU A 24 -8.43 -8.35 -13.35
CA LEU A 24 -8.42 -9.77 -13.01
C LEU A 24 -9.43 -10.52 -13.86
N ASP A 25 -9.11 -11.77 -14.19
CA ASP A 25 -10.07 -12.69 -14.77
C ASP A 25 -11.21 -12.95 -13.78
N LYS A 26 -12.45 -12.90 -14.27
CA LYS A 26 -13.66 -12.94 -13.41
C LYS A 26 -13.89 -14.30 -12.73
N LYS A 27 -13.28 -15.37 -13.23
CA LYS A 27 -13.49 -16.74 -12.72
C LYS A 27 -12.33 -17.20 -11.87
N THR A 28 -11.11 -16.91 -12.31
CA THR A 28 -9.87 -17.43 -11.72
C THR A 28 -9.15 -16.41 -10.85
N PHE A 29 -9.53 -15.12 -10.93
CA PHE A 29 -8.80 -14.00 -10.34
C PHE A 29 -7.35 -13.83 -10.82
N ALA A 30 -6.94 -14.54 -11.88
CA ALA A 30 -5.63 -14.35 -12.47
C ALA A 30 -5.50 -12.94 -13.07
N VAL A 31 -4.33 -12.32 -12.90
CA VAL A 31 -4.01 -11.03 -13.54
C VAL A 31 -4.04 -11.20 -15.05
N THR A 32 -4.86 -10.39 -15.75
CA THR A 32 -4.99 -10.44 -17.21
C THR A 32 -4.14 -9.39 -17.93
N ASP A 33 -3.76 -8.32 -17.22
CA ASP A 33 -2.80 -7.31 -17.67
C ASP A 33 -1.90 -6.91 -16.50
N ASP A 34 -0.62 -7.25 -16.63
CA ASP A 34 0.44 -7.05 -15.65
C ASP A 34 1.28 -5.79 -15.92
N THR A 35 0.85 -4.91 -16.83
CA THR A 35 1.59 -3.68 -17.20
C THR A 35 1.91 -2.81 -16.00
N ARG A 36 0.96 -2.64 -15.07
CA ARG A 36 1.20 -1.85 -13.85
C ARG A 36 2.17 -2.54 -12.88
N ILE A 37 2.16 -3.86 -12.82
CA ILE A 37 3.12 -4.63 -12.01
C ILE A 37 4.52 -4.45 -12.58
N ARG A 38 4.68 -4.60 -13.90
CA ARG A 38 5.95 -4.34 -14.61
C ARG A 38 6.48 -2.93 -14.35
N GLY A 39 5.59 -1.94 -14.32
CA GLY A 39 5.94 -0.55 -14.05
C GLY A 39 6.66 -0.33 -12.71
N ALA A 40 6.28 -1.08 -11.67
CA ALA A 40 6.90 -0.96 -10.34
C ALA A 40 8.19 -1.79 -10.16
N LEU A 41 8.50 -2.72 -11.08
CA LEU A 41 9.66 -3.61 -10.93
C LEU A 41 11.01 -2.87 -10.85
N PRO A 42 11.28 -1.78 -11.60
CA PRO A 42 12.52 -1.03 -11.48
C PRO A 42 12.75 -0.52 -10.06
N THR A 43 11.72 0.07 -9.45
CA THR A 43 11.72 0.55 -8.06
C THR A 43 12.02 -0.58 -7.07
N ILE A 44 11.30 -1.69 -7.19
CA ILE A 44 11.48 -2.86 -6.32
C ILE A 44 12.90 -3.41 -6.44
N LYS A 45 13.39 -3.59 -7.68
CA LYS A 45 14.74 -4.12 -7.95
C LYS A 45 15.83 -3.17 -7.44
N LYS A 46 15.66 -1.85 -7.56
CA LYS A 46 16.61 -0.88 -7.02
C LYS A 46 16.81 -1.05 -5.51
N ILE A 47 15.71 -1.09 -4.76
CA ILE A 47 15.74 -1.25 -3.30
C ILE A 47 16.43 -2.57 -2.91
N LEU A 48 16.07 -3.67 -3.58
CA LEU A 48 16.64 -4.98 -3.30
C LEU A 48 18.14 -5.06 -3.64
N ASN A 49 18.56 -4.47 -4.77
CA ASN A 49 19.95 -4.49 -5.24
C ASN A 49 20.88 -3.68 -4.33
N ASP A 50 20.37 -2.62 -3.70
CA ASP A 50 21.10 -1.85 -2.68
C ASP A 50 21.27 -2.60 -1.35
N GLY A 51 20.57 -3.74 -1.17
CA GLY A 51 20.56 -4.50 0.07
C GLY A 51 19.47 -4.04 1.05
N GLY A 52 18.39 -3.44 0.56
CA GLY A 52 17.20 -3.13 1.33
C GLY A 52 16.15 -4.25 1.32
N ALA A 53 15.09 -4.06 2.09
CA ALA A 53 13.88 -4.88 2.06
C ALA A 53 12.67 -4.04 1.61
N VAL A 54 11.70 -4.66 0.95
CA VAL A 54 10.57 -3.96 0.33
C VAL A 54 9.26 -4.32 1.01
N ILE A 55 8.49 -3.31 1.42
CA ILE A 55 7.11 -3.45 1.89
C ILE A 55 6.20 -2.75 0.87
N LEU A 56 5.52 -3.53 0.04
CA LEU A 56 4.60 -3.05 -0.98
C LEU A 56 3.23 -2.75 -0.36
N MET A 57 2.66 -1.61 -0.72
CA MET A 57 1.27 -1.30 -0.42
C MET A 57 0.53 -0.83 -1.68
N SER A 58 -0.59 -1.47 -1.98
CA SER A 58 -1.40 -1.21 -3.17
C SER A 58 -2.88 -1.05 -2.82
N HIS A 59 -3.71 -0.75 -3.81
CA HIS A 59 -5.15 -0.94 -3.72
C HIS A 59 -5.60 -1.75 -4.94
N LEU A 60 -6.78 -2.36 -4.83
CA LEU A 60 -7.44 -3.04 -5.93
C LEU A 60 -8.93 -2.71 -5.91
N GLY A 61 -9.45 -2.22 -7.02
CA GLY A 61 -10.86 -1.87 -7.19
C GLY A 61 -11.36 -0.81 -6.20
N ARG A 62 -12.64 -0.93 -5.85
CA ARG A 62 -13.37 -0.06 -4.92
C ARG A 62 -14.16 -0.92 -3.94
N PRO A 63 -13.50 -1.39 -2.87
CA PRO A 63 -14.13 -2.19 -1.82
C PRO A 63 -14.91 -1.36 -0.80
N ASP A 64 -14.87 -0.02 -0.89
CA ASP A 64 -15.63 0.93 -0.09
C ASP A 64 -15.50 0.68 1.43
N GLY A 65 -14.26 0.53 1.91
CA GLY A 65 -13.96 0.40 3.34
C GLY A 65 -14.28 -0.97 3.95
N LYS A 66 -14.53 -2.00 3.13
CA LYS A 66 -14.86 -3.35 3.61
C LYS A 66 -14.03 -4.43 2.92
N PRO A 67 -13.47 -5.40 3.67
CA PRO A 67 -12.82 -6.56 3.09
C PRO A 67 -13.75 -7.33 2.14
N GLN A 68 -13.26 -7.56 0.92
CA GLN A 68 -13.97 -8.31 -0.12
C GLN A 68 -12.97 -9.16 -0.89
N GLU A 69 -13.21 -10.47 -0.93
CA GLU A 69 -12.31 -11.46 -1.56
C GLU A 69 -11.90 -11.11 -3.00
N LYS A 70 -12.85 -10.63 -3.82
CA LYS A 70 -12.59 -10.20 -5.21
C LYS A 70 -11.62 -9.03 -5.36
N TYR A 71 -11.39 -8.29 -4.28
CA TYR A 71 -10.51 -7.13 -4.22
C TYR A 71 -9.27 -7.40 -3.34
N SER A 72 -9.04 -8.63 -2.89
CA SER A 72 -7.81 -8.97 -2.19
C SER A 72 -6.60 -8.87 -3.12
N LEU A 73 -5.49 -8.32 -2.62
CA LEU A 73 -4.22 -8.25 -3.32
C LEU A 73 -3.50 -9.60 -3.39
N LYS A 74 -3.97 -10.63 -2.67
CA LYS A 74 -3.42 -11.98 -2.76
C LYS A 74 -3.43 -12.53 -4.19
N HIS A 75 -4.42 -12.12 -4.99
CA HIS A 75 -4.57 -12.51 -6.39
C HIS A 75 -3.45 -11.96 -7.29
N VAL A 76 -2.78 -10.89 -6.84
CA VAL A 76 -1.68 -10.24 -7.57
C VAL A 76 -0.34 -10.93 -7.25
N VAL A 77 -0.20 -11.57 -6.08
CA VAL A 77 1.05 -12.20 -5.60
C VAL A 77 1.70 -13.10 -6.65
N PRO A 78 1.01 -14.07 -7.29
CA PRO A 78 1.64 -14.96 -8.26
C PRO A 78 2.24 -14.22 -9.47
N ALA A 79 1.60 -13.13 -9.90
CA ALA A 79 2.11 -12.31 -11.00
C ALA A 79 3.35 -11.51 -10.60
N VAL A 80 3.36 -10.93 -9.38
CA VAL A 80 4.53 -10.22 -8.85
C VAL A 80 5.70 -11.18 -8.70
N GLU A 81 5.50 -12.35 -8.10
CA GLU A 81 6.55 -13.36 -7.90
C GLU A 81 7.14 -13.82 -9.23
N LYS A 82 6.28 -14.13 -10.21
CA LYS A 82 6.70 -14.55 -11.56
C LYS A 82 7.57 -13.50 -12.24
N LEU A 83 7.18 -12.23 -12.16
CA LEU A 83 7.89 -11.13 -12.83
C LEU A 83 9.15 -10.68 -12.09
N LEU A 84 9.14 -10.75 -10.75
CA LEU A 84 10.28 -10.39 -9.91
C LEU A 84 11.33 -11.50 -9.86
N GLY A 85 10.91 -12.76 -10.02
CA GLY A 85 11.77 -13.94 -9.85
C GLY A 85 12.14 -14.21 -8.38
N LYS A 86 11.32 -13.72 -7.43
CA LYS A 86 11.53 -13.86 -5.98
C LYS A 86 10.20 -14.11 -5.28
N PRO A 87 10.20 -14.85 -4.16
CA PRO A 87 9.02 -14.99 -3.31
C PRO A 87 8.55 -13.64 -2.77
N VAL A 88 7.24 -13.49 -2.63
CA VAL A 88 6.59 -12.32 -2.02
C VAL A 88 5.76 -12.80 -0.84
N LYS A 89 6.16 -12.40 0.37
CA LYS A 89 5.37 -12.64 1.58
C LYS A 89 4.09 -11.81 1.47
N PHE A 90 2.95 -12.40 1.83
CA PHE A 90 1.67 -11.69 1.82
C PHE A 90 1.15 -11.53 3.25
N ALA A 91 0.92 -10.29 3.67
CA ALA A 91 0.37 -10.02 4.98
C ALA A 91 -1.14 -10.35 5.01
N PRO A 92 -1.68 -10.86 6.14
CA PRO A 92 -3.10 -11.14 6.27
C PRO A 92 -3.97 -9.88 6.23
N ASP A 93 -3.36 -8.71 6.47
CA ASP A 93 -3.99 -7.39 6.46
C ASP A 93 -2.92 -6.31 6.12
N CYS A 94 -3.30 -5.06 5.89
CA CYS A 94 -2.39 -3.91 5.90
C CYS A 94 -2.21 -3.30 7.30
N MET A 95 -3.04 -3.70 8.26
CA MET A 95 -3.03 -3.24 9.64
C MET A 95 -2.82 -4.40 10.63
N GLY A 96 -2.75 -4.09 11.92
CA GLY A 96 -2.72 -5.09 12.99
C GLY A 96 -1.34 -5.64 13.36
N GLU A 97 -1.30 -6.42 14.44
CA GLU A 97 -0.07 -6.94 15.04
C GLU A 97 0.64 -7.99 14.19
N ALA A 98 -0.12 -8.89 13.53
CA ALA A 98 0.46 -9.91 12.67
C ALA A 98 1.26 -9.28 11.51
N THR A 99 0.66 -8.28 10.84
CA THR A 99 1.31 -7.51 9.78
C THR A 99 2.52 -6.75 10.29
N LYS A 100 2.39 -6.12 11.47
CA LYS A 100 3.54 -5.44 12.11
C LYS A 100 4.70 -6.39 12.35
N LYS A 101 4.43 -7.58 12.90
CA LYS A 101 5.45 -8.59 13.14
C LYS A 101 6.13 -9.04 11.85
N MET A 102 5.36 -9.27 10.78
CA MET A 102 5.92 -9.62 9.47
C MET A 102 6.82 -8.52 8.90
N ALA A 103 6.45 -7.25 9.08
CA ALA A 103 7.27 -6.10 8.68
C ALA A 103 8.53 -5.95 9.56
N ASP A 104 8.42 -6.21 10.86
CA ASP A 104 9.56 -6.15 11.81
C ASP A 104 10.60 -7.24 11.52
N GLU A 105 10.14 -8.45 11.17
CA GLU A 105 10.98 -9.62 10.86
C GLU A 105 11.47 -9.68 9.40
N LEU A 106 11.09 -8.70 8.57
CA LEU A 106 11.44 -8.67 7.15
C LEU A 106 12.95 -8.42 6.97
N LYS A 107 13.62 -9.33 6.26
CA LYS A 107 15.08 -9.30 6.07
C LYS A 107 15.46 -8.57 4.78
N PRO A 108 16.68 -8.00 4.69
CA PRO A 108 17.25 -7.52 3.45
C PRO A 108 17.09 -8.53 2.29
N GLY A 109 16.68 -8.04 1.12
CA GLY A 109 16.42 -8.86 -0.06
C GLY A 109 15.04 -9.53 -0.11
N GLU A 110 14.22 -9.41 0.94
CA GLU A 110 12.84 -9.91 0.98
C GLU A 110 11.80 -8.86 0.60
N VAL A 111 10.64 -9.34 0.16
CA VAL A 111 9.49 -8.52 -0.22
C VAL A 111 8.26 -8.96 0.59
N LEU A 112 7.56 -7.99 1.16
CA LEU A 112 6.26 -8.13 1.82
C LEU A 112 5.22 -7.32 1.03
N LEU A 113 4.08 -7.91 0.68
CA LEU A 113 2.91 -7.22 0.16
C LEU A 113 1.84 -7.13 1.24
N LEU A 114 1.42 -5.91 1.56
CA LEU A 114 0.28 -5.64 2.43
C LEU A 114 -1.04 -5.92 1.69
N GLU A 115 -2.09 -6.22 2.44
CA GLU A 115 -3.44 -6.32 1.89
C GLU A 115 -3.97 -4.95 1.40
N ASN A 116 -5.07 -4.97 0.66
CA ASN A 116 -5.68 -3.83 0.01
C ASN A 116 -6.00 -2.69 0.98
N LEU A 117 -5.31 -1.55 0.83
CA LEU A 117 -5.49 -0.39 1.68
C LEU A 117 -6.93 0.15 1.69
N ARG A 118 -7.68 -0.01 0.59
CA ARG A 118 -9.08 0.47 0.51
C ARG A 118 -10.06 -0.39 1.31
N PHE A 119 -9.62 -1.49 1.92
CA PHE A 119 -10.42 -2.16 2.95
C PHE A 119 -10.63 -1.30 4.19
N TYR A 120 -9.90 -0.18 4.31
CA TYR A 120 -10.03 0.81 5.37
C TYR A 120 -10.54 2.14 4.80
N GLU A 121 -11.56 2.71 5.43
CA GLU A 121 -12.10 4.04 5.07
C GLU A 121 -11.02 5.12 5.16
N GLU A 122 -10.07 4.92 6.07
CA GLU A 122 -8.91 5.75 6.34
C GLU A 122 -8.01 5.94 5.12
N GLU A 123 -7.94 4.99 4.18
CA GLU A 123 -7.12 5.17 2.98
C GLU A 123 -7.64 6.33 2.13
N GLU A 124 -8.96 6.41 1.93
CA GLU A 124 -9.59 7.42 1.08
C GLU A 124 -10.13 8.62 1.87
N GLY A 125 -10.16 8.53 3.20
CA GLY A 125 -10.69 9.56 4.10
C GLY A 125 -12.20 9.79 3.93
N LYS A 126 -12.93 8.74 3.54
CA LYS A 126 -14.36 8.80 3.20
C LYS A 126 -15.17 7.85 4.09
N PRO A 127 -16.21 8.33 4.78
CA PRO A 127 -17.14 7.45 5.49
C PRO A 127 -18.07 6.78 4.47
N TYR A 128 -17.91 5.47 4.28
CA TYR A 128 -18.67 4.66 3.32
C TYR A 128 -19.95 4.06 3.92
N HIS A 129 -20.12 4.10 5.24
CA HIS A 129 -21.21 3.40 5.94
C HIS A 129 -22.31 4.33 6.47
N LEU A 130 -22.51 5.47 5.80
CA LEU A 130 -23.63 6.36 6.06
C LEU A 130 -24.83 5.95 5.20
N GLY A 131 -26.02 5.92 5.79
CA GLY A 131 -27.26 5.75 5.03
C GLY A 131 -27.51 6.95 4.10
N GLU A 132 -28.28 6.73 3.03
CA GLU A 132 -28.61 7.80 2.05
C GLU A 132 -29.33 8.99 2.71
N ASP A 133 -30.11 8.72 3.76
CA ASP A 133 -30.86 9.70 4.54
C ASP A 133 -30.03 10.38 5.66
N ALA A 134 -28.72 10.14 5.73
CA ALA A 134 -27.87 10.73 6.76
C ALA A 134 -27.88 12.27 6.65
N THR A 135 -28.06 12.94 7.79
CA THR A 135 -28.04 14.40 7.86
C THR A 135 -26.64 14.94 7.58
N GLU A 136 -26.54 16.23 7.22
CA GLU A 136 -25.25 16.88 6.99
C GLU A 136 -24.39 16.89 8.27
N GLU A 137 -25.01 17.00 9.45
CA GLU A 137 -24.33 16.87 10.74
C GLU A 137 -23.72 15.47 10.92
N GLN A 138 -24.49 14.41 10.62
CA GLN A 138 -24.02 13.03 10.71
C GLN A 138 -22.87 12.76 9.73
N LYS A 139 -22.96 13.26 8.50
CA LYS A 139 -21.88 13.18 7.50
C LYS A 139 -20.63 13.89 7.98
N LYS A 140 -20.76 15.08 8.55
CA LYS A 140 -19.64 15.86 9.08
C LYS A 140 -18.98 15.15 10.26
N GLU A 141 -19.75 14.59 11.18
CA GLU A 141 -19.24 13.85 12.33
C GLU A 141 -18.50 12.59 11.90
N ALA A 142 -19.07 11.79 10.99
CA ALA A 142 -18.43 10.59 10.47
C ALA A 142 -17.13 10.92 9.73
N LYS A 143 -17.12 11.98 8.91
CA LYS A 143 -15.90 12.45 8.25
C LYS A 143 -14.84 12.91 9.25
N ALA A 144 -15.23 13.54 10.35
CA ALA A 144 -14.30 13.93 11.42
C ALA A 144 -13.70 12.69 12.11
N LYS A 145 -14.52 11.67 12.39
CA LYS A 145 -14.06 10.39 12.96
C LYS A 145 -13.06 9.69 12.04
N VAL A 146 -13.37 9.57 10.74
CA VAL A 146 -12.45 8.96 9.75
C VAL A 146 -11.14 9.74 9.66
N LYS A 147 -11.18 11.08 9.69
CA LYS A 147 -9.95 11.89 9.71
C LYS A 147 -9.10 11.65 10.95
N GLU A 148 -9.72 11.43 12.10
CA GLU A 148 -9.00 11.13 13.33
C GLU A 148 -8.38 9.73 13.28
N SER A 149 -9.14 8.70 12.89
CA SER A 149 -8.61 7.34 12.74
C SER A 149 -7.55 7.23 11.63
N GLN A 150 -7.67 8.04 10.57
CA GLN A 150 -6.70 8.13 9.48
C GLN A 150 -5.29 8.50 9.97
N LYS A 151 -5.16 9.32 11.01
CA LYS A 151 -3.85 9.63 11.61
C LYS A 151 -3.18 8.36 12.16
N ASN A 152 -3.95 7.52 12.85
CA ASN A 152 -3.45 6.26 13.41
C ASN A 152 -3.13 5.26 12.29
N PHE A 153 -3.97 5.20 11.26
CA PHE A 153 -3.74 4.39 10.07
C PHE A 153 -2.40 4.73 9.40
N VAL A 154 -2.17 6.01 9.12
CA VAL A 154 -0.93 6.49 8.51
C VAL A 154 0.27 6.23 9.42
N LYS A 155 0.14 6.51 10.72
CA LYS A 155 1.21 6.27 11.70
C LYS A 155 1.61 4.80 11.75
N GLN A 156 0.64 3.89 11.69
CA GLN A 156 0.90 2.45 11.67
C GLN A 156 1.62 2.03 10.39
N LEU A 157 1.13 2.44 9.21
CA LEU A 157 1.81 2.15 7.94
C LEU A 157 3.25 2.68 7.93
N ALA A 158 3.45 3.92 8.41
CA ALA A 158 4.78 4.51 8.52
C ALA A 158 5.69 3.73 9.48
N SER A 159 5.14 3.11 10.53
CA SER A 159 5.92 2.35 11.52
C SER A 159 6.57 1.06 10.97
N TYR A 160 6.21 0.64 9.76
CA TYR A 160 6.72 -0.59 9.16
C TYR A 160 8.08 -0.44 8.48
N ALA A 161 8.51 0.78 8.18
CA ALA A 161 9.66 1.05 7.34
C ALA A 161 10.50 2.25 7.82
N ASP A 162 11.71 2.35 7.27
CA ASP A 162 12.66 3.44 7.55
C ASP A 162 12.57 4.57 6.51
N CYS A 163 11.99 4.27 5.35
CA CYS A 163 11.85 5.19 4.22
C CYS A 163 10.59 4.89 3.41
N TYR A 164 10.12 5.90 2.69
CA TYR A 164 8.92 5.87 1.87
C TYR A 164 9.24 6.20 0.41
N VAL A 165 8.64 5.45 -0.51
CA VAL A 165 8.71 5.68 -1.95
C VAL A 165 7.29 5.71 -2.53
N ASN A 166 6.95 6.76 -3.27
CA ASN A 166 5.69 6.83 -4.02
C ASN A 166 5.89 6.55 -5.51
N ASP A 167 5.58 5.32 -5.92
CA ASP A 167 5.66 4.85 -7.32
C ASP A 167 4.26 4.57 -7.91
N ALA A 168 3.24 5.24 -7.39
CA ALA A 168 1.85 5.07 -7.81
C ALA A 168 1.33 6.30 -8.58
N PHE A 169 1.96 6.60 -9.74
CA PHE A 169 1.60 7.76 -10.56
C PHE A 169 0.10 7.85 -10.89
N GLY A 170 -0.54 6.71 -11.16
CA GLY A 170 -1.98 6.61 -11.43
C GLY A 170 -2.89 7.11 -10.30
N THR A 171 -2.38 7.18 -9.06
CA THR A 171 -3.10 7.69 -7.89
C THR A 171 -2.46 8.90 -7.24
N ALA A 172 -1.33 9.41 -7.76
CA ALA A 172 -0.60 10.54 -7.18
C ALA A 172 -1.45 11.83 -7.10
N HIS A 173 -2.43 11.98 -7.99
CA HIS A 173 -3.40 13.09 -7.96
C HIS A 173 -4.41 13.01 -6.80
N ARG A 174 -4.45 11.91 -6.05
CA ARG A 174 -5.37 11.72 -4.94
C ARG A 174 -4.66 11.95 -3.62
N ALA A 175 -5.26 12.77 -2.76
CA ALA A 175 -4.78 13.02 -1.41
C ALA A 175 -5.22 11.91 -0.43
N HIS A 176 -4.81 10.67 -0.71
CA HIS A 176 -5.07 9.52 0.15
C HIS A 176 -4.01 9.41 1.25
N ALA A 177 -4.29 8.60 2.28
CA ALA A 177 -3.36 8.37 3.38
C ALA A 177 -2.00 7.87 2.89
N SER A 178 -2.00 6.84 2.04
CA SER A 178 -0.77 6.20 1.54
C SER A 178 -0.01 6.96 0.43
N THR A 179 -0.58 8.03 -0.12
CA THR A 179 0.04 8.83 -1.19
C THR A 179 0.46 10.22 -0.73
N ALA A 180 -0.33 10.87 0.15
CA ALA A 180 -0.11 12.26 0.54
C ALA A 180 0.28 12.42 2.01
N LEU A 181 -0.35 11.66 2.92
CA LEU A 181 -0.17 11.88 4.36
C LEU A 181 1.05 11.16 4.91
N ILE A 182 1.33 9.95 4.43
CA ILE A 182 2.43 9.11 4.93
C ILE A 182 3.81 9.76 4.76
N ALA A 183 4.02 10.54 3.69
CA ALA A 183 5.29 11.21 3.41
C ALA A 183 5.76 12.11 4.57
N ALA A 184 4.83 12.72 5.33
CA ALA A 184 5.16 13.57 6.47
C ALA A 184 5.86 12.83 7.62
N HIS A 185 5.78 11.49 7.66
CA HIS A 185 6.47 10.66 8.64
C HIS A 185 7.93 10.34 8.24
N PHE A 186 8.37 10.74 7.04
CA PHE A 186 9.69 10.45 6.50
C PHE A 186 10.42 11.73 6.02
N PRO A 187 10.67 12.72 6.91
CA PRO A 187 11.12 14.06 6.51
C PRO A 187 12.43 14.10 5.70
N ASN A 188 13.29 13.09 5.85
CA ASN A 188 14.59 12.99 5.16
C ASN A 188 14.72 11.69 4.34
N ALA A 189 13.62 10.95 4.15
CA ALA A 189 13.64 9.61 3.56
C ALA A 189 12.35 9.33 2.77
N SER A 190 11.75 10.37 2.19
CA SER A 190 10.58 10.30 1.33
C SER A 190 10.99 10.60 -0.11
N MET A 191 10.62 9.73 -1.03
CA MET A 191 10.93 9.81 -2.46
C MET A 191 9.68 9.66 -3.32
#